data_AF-A0A839JID3-F1
#
_entry.id   AF-A0A839JID3-F1
#
_cell.length_a   1.000
_cell.length_b   1.000
_cell.length_c   1.000
_cell.angle_alpha   90.00
_cell.angle_beta   90.00
_cell.angle_gamma   90.00
#
_symmetry.space_group_name_H-M   'P 1'
#
loop_
_entity.id
_entity.type
_entity.pdbx_description
1 polymer ?
#
loop_
_entity_poly.entity_id
_entity_poly.type
_entity_poly.pdbx_seq_one_letter_code
_entity_poly.pdbx_strand_id
1 'polypeptide(L)'
;MDASVDWLRSVLGLGPGSRVLDLGCGPGLYAVRLARRGVRVLGVDASARSLAHARLTVDEVRAEVESVGFDVVEVTGDVAGAPFDPGAPTFAVRAVRPGRGPGTR
;
A
#
# COMPACT_ATOMS: atom_id res chain seq x y z
N MET A 1 8.88 12.67 -14.98
CA MET A 1 8.14 11.85 -13.99
C MET A 1 6.72 11.55 -14.47
N ASP A 2 5.94 12.54 -14.95
CA ASP A 2 4.61 12.26 -15.51
C ASP A 2 4.62 11.34 -16.72
N ALA A 3 5.60 11.47 -17.63
CA ALA A 3 5.80 10.53 -18.73
C ALA A 3 5.99 9.07 -18.25
N SER A 4 6.69 8.87 -17.13
CA SER A 4 6.87 7.54 -16.52
C SER A 4 5.56 7.00 -15.93
N VAL A 5 4.74 7.87 -15.34
CA VAL A 5 3.41 7.51 -14.82
C VAL A 5 2.47 7.13 -15.96
N ASP A 6 2.47 7.89 -17.05
CA ASP A 6 1.62 7.60 -18.20
C ASP A 6 2.08 6.33 -18.93
N TRP A 7 3.39 6.07 -19.00
CA TRP A 7 3.93 4.80 -19.46
C TRP A 7 3.49 3.62 -18.56
N LEU A 8 3.60 3.75 -17.24
CA LEU A 8 3.13 2.72 -16.29
C LEU A 8 1.64 2.42 -16.49
N ARG A 9 0.82 3.47 -16.66
CA ARG A 9 -0.61 3.31 -16.93
C ARG A 9 -0.88 2.58 -18.24
N SER A 10 -0.12 2.88 -19.28
CA SER A 10 -0.26 2.20 -20.57
C SER A 10 0.13 0.72 -20.47
N VAL A 11 1.27 0.40 -19.85
CA VAL A 11 1.79 -0.97 -19.80
C VAL A 11 0.97 -1.85 -18.86
N LEU A 12 0.46 -1.29 -17.76
CA LEU A 12 -0.32 -2.00 -16.75
C LEU A 12 -1.84 -1.89 -16.97
N GLY A 13 -2.29 -1.19 -18.02
CA GLY A 13 -3.70 -0.98 -18.31
C GLY A 13 -4.47 -0.22 -17.22
N LEU A 14 -3.83 0.76 -16.56
CA LEU A 14 -4.40 1.48 -15.42
C LEU A 14 -5.23 2.68 -15.88
N GLY A 15 -6.52 2.66 -15.53
CA GLY A 15 -7.47 3.73 -15.74
C GLY A 15 -8.05 4.28 -14.44
N PRO A 16 -8.95 5.28 -14.53
CA PRO A 16 -9.76 5.69 -13.40
C PRO A 16 -10.48 4.49 -12.76
N GLY A 17 -10.43 4.38 -11.43
CA GLY A 17 -11.01 3.27 -10.67
C GLY A 17 -10.10 2.04 -10.55
N SER A 18 -9.00 1.93 -11.33
CA SER A 18 -7.99 0.90 -11.12
C SER A 18 -7.38 1.01 -9.72
N ARG A 19 -6.94 -0.13 -9.18
CA ARG A 19 -6.41 -0.22 -7.81
C ARG A 19 -4.98 -0.73 -7.85
N VAL A 20 -4.08 -0.02 -7.18
CA VAL A 20 -2.64 -0.27 -7.18
C VAL A 20 -2.11 -0.30 -5.76
N LEU A 21 -1.28 -1.29 -5.47
CA LEU A 21 -0.44 -1.34 -4.28
C LEU A 21 0.98 -0.93 -4.67
N ASP A 22 1.48 0.16 -4.10
CA ASP A 22 2.82 0.71 -4.33
C ASP A 22 3.73 0.34 -3.15
N LEU A 23 4.57 -0.69 -3.33
CA LEU A 23 5.47 -1.22 -2.31
C LEU A 23 6.83 -0.52 -2.38
N GLY A 24 7.25 0.12 -1.28
CA GLY A 24 8.41 1.01 -1.27
C GLY A 24 8.08 2.34 -1.95
N CYS A 25 6.89 2.89 -1.65
CA CYS A 25 6.38 4.09 -2.33
C CYS A 25 7.20 5.36 -2.04
N GLY A 26 8.11 5.30 -1.05
CA GLY A 26 8.92 6.42 -0.60
C GLY A 26 8.05 7.60 -0.23
N PRO A 27 8.37 8.83 -0.68
CA PRO A 27 7.55 10.01 -0.43
C PRO A 27 6.25 10.07 -1.27
N GLY A 28 5.85 8.97 -1.94
CA GLY A 28 4.59 8.86 -2.65
C GLY A 28 4.54 9.54 -4.03
N LEU A 29 5.70 9.76 -4.68
CA LEU A 29 5.76 10.53 -5.94
C LEU A 29 4.95 9.90 -7.08
N TYR A 30 4.94 8.56 -7.17
CA TYR A 30 4.12 7.82 -8.14
C TYR A 30 2.67 7.70 -7.66
N ALA A 31 2.47 7.33 -6.39
CA ALA A 31 1.16 7.23 -5.77
C ALA A 31 0.29 8.49 -5.97
N VAL A 32 0.83 9.69 -5.66
CA VAL A 32 0.10 10.97 -5.84
C VAL A 32 -0.24 11.23 -7.31
N ARG A 33 0.66 10.91 -8.24
CA ARG A 33 0.45 11.17 -9.67
C ARG A 33 -0.52 10.20 -10.31
N LEU A 34 -0.54 8.95 -9.86
CA LEU A 34 -1.53 7.95 -10.24
C LEU A 34 -2.91 8.31 -9.64
N ALA A 35 -2.95 8.74 -8.38
CA ALA A 35 -4.17 9.23 -7.73
C ALA A 35 -4.82 10.40 -8.47
N ARG A 36 -4.02 11.39 -8.90
CA ARG A 36 -4.49 12.50 -9.75
C ARG A 36 -5.09 12.07 -11.09
N ARG A 37 -4.78 10.85 -11.55
CA ARG A 37 -5.31 10.26 -12.79
C ARG A 37 -6.49 9.31 -12.53
N GLY A 38 -7.04 9.33 -11.31
CA GLY A 38 -8.23 8.56 -10.91
C GLY A 38 -7.93 7.13 -10.45
N VAL A 39 -6.67 6.73 -10.34
CA VAL A 39 -6.29 5.41 -9.82
C VAL A 39 -6.35 5.44 -8.30
N ARG A 40 -6.91 4.41 -7.65
CA ARG A 40 -6.83 4.28 -6.18
C ARG A 40 -5.51 3.60 -5.82
N VAL A 41 -4.65 4.30 -5.08
CA VAL A 41 -3.32 3.79 -4.72
C VAL A 41 -3.21 3.64 -3.21
N LEU A 42 -2.86 2.44 -2.76
CA LEU A 42 -2.37 2.18 -1.41
C LEU A 42 -0.83 2.16 -1.46
N GLY A 43 -0.19 3.13 -0.80
CA GLY A 43 1.27 3.20 -0.71
C GLY A 43 1.77 2.63 0.61
N VAL A 44 2.82 1.81 0.57
CA VAL A 44 3.47 1.23 1.74
C VAL A 44 4.97 1.50 1.67
N ASP A 45 5.57 1.98 2.76
CA ASP A 45 7.01 2.17 2.87
C ASP A 45 7.49 1.91 4.31
N ALA A 46 8.69 1.36 4.48
CA ALA A 46 9.25 1.09 5.80
C ALA A 46 9.87 2.32 6.48
N SER A 47 10.15 3.38 5.71
CA SER A 47 10.75 4.62 6.21
C SER A 47 9.68 5.56 6.75
N ALA A 48 9.63 5.70 8.08
CA ALA A 48 8.78 6.69 8.76
C ALA A 48 8.99 8.12 8.23
N ARG A 49 10.24 8.46 7.86
CA ARG A 49 10.57 9.76 7.24
C ARG A 49 9.88 9.95 5.89
N SER A 50 9.78 8.89 5.10
CA SER A 50 9.11 8.91 3.80
C SER A 50 7.60 9.08 3.94
N LEU A 51 7.02 8.53 5.02
CA LEU A 51 5.60 8.60 5.35
C LEU A 51 5.22 9.75 6.29
N ALA A 52 6.12 10.66 6.63
CA ALA A 52 5.90 11.68 7.67
C ALA A 52 4.66 12.58 7.46
N HIS A 53 4.11 12.62 6.24
CA HIS A 53 2.91 13.38 5.89
C HIS A 53 1.67 12.50 5.65
N ALA A 54 1.83 11.18 5.64
CA ALA A 54 0.73 10.23 5.51
C ALA A 54 0.21 9.87 6.91
N ARG A 55 -1.09 10.07 7.13
CA ARG A 55 -1.79 9.60 8.32
C ARG A 55 -2.84 8.62 7.86
N LEU A 56 -2.56 7.33 8.05
CA LEU A 56 -3.51 6.26 7.81
C LEU A 56 -3.75 5.54 9.13
N THR A 57 -5.00 5.22 9.40
CA THR A 57 -5.40 4.35 10.49
C THR A 57 -5.24 2.89 10.08
N VAL A 58 -5.16 1.99 11.07
CA VAL A 58 -5.15 0.55 10.84
C VAL A 58 -6.40 0.11 10.05
N ASP A 59 -7.56 0.71 10.35
CA ASP A 59 -8.82 0.37 9.69
C ASP A 59 -8.86 0.79 8.23
N GLU A 60 -8.30 1.96 7.88
CA GLU A 60 -8.18 2.40 6.49
C GLU A 60 -7.27 1.47 5.68
N VAL A 61 -6.11 1.08 6.26
CA VAL A 61 -5.20 0.13 5.60
C VAL A 61 -5.86 -1.23 5.46
N ARG A 62 -6.55 -1.72 6.50
CA ARG A 62 -7.28 -2.99 6.45
C ARG A 62 -8.33 -2.99 5.35
N ALA A 63 -9.19 -1.98 5.29
CA ALA A 63 -10.24 -1.88 4.29
C ALA A 63 -9.69 -1.88 2.85
N GLU A 64 -8.58 -1.17 2.61
CA GLU A 64 -7.95 -1.15 1.29
C GLU A 64 -7.30 -2.49 0.91
N VAL A 65 -6.57 -3.11 1.85
CA VAL A 65 -5.94 -4.41 1.65
C VAL A 65 -6.98 -5.50 1.38
N GLU A 66 -8.05 -5.55 2.19
CA GLU A 66 -9.15 -6.51 2.04
C GLU A 66 -9.87 -6.34 0.72
N SER A 67 -10.14 -5.10 0.32
CA SER A 67 -10.82 -4.89 -0.94
C SER A 67 -9.98 -5.32 -2.15
N VAL A 68 -8.62 -5.34 -2.11
CA VAL A 68 -7.79 -5.89 -3.20
C VAL A 68 -7.62 -7.42 -3.12
N GLY A 69 -8.35 -8.10 -2.22
CA GLY A 69 -8.38 -9.56 -2.12
C GLY A 69 -7.25 -10.14 -1.26
N PHE A 70 -6.84 -9.42 -0.22
CA PHE A 70 -5.92 -9.91 0.80
C PHE A 70 -6.57 -9.84 2.19
N ASP A 71 -6.45 -10.89 2.99
CA ASP A 71 -6.92 -10.91 4.37
C ASP A 71 -5.83 -10.36 5.29
N VAL A 72 -6.16 -9.37 6.11
CA VAL A 72 -5.25 -8.90 7.17
C VAL A 72 -5.27 -9.88 8.32
N VAL A 73 -4.12 -10.50 8.59
CA VAL A 73 -3.95 -11.54 9.61
C VAL A 73 -3.28 -11.02 10.88
N GLU A 74 -2.52 -9.93 10.81
CA GLU A 74 -1.80 -9.38 11.96
C GLU A 74 -1.48 -7.90 11.76
N VAL A 75 -1.44 -7.16 12.87
CA VAL A 75 -0.95 -5.78 12.95
C VAL A 75 0.11 -5.69 14.03
N THR A 76 1.26 -5.13 13.70
CA THR A 76 2.41 -4.93 14.60
C THR A 76 2.86 -3.46 14.56
N GLY A 77 3.70 -3.03 15.49
CA GLY A 77 4.31 -1.69 15.50
C GLY A 77 5.34 -1.49 14.38
N ASP A 78 5.97 -2.57 13.94
CA ASP A 78 6.90 -2.57 12.81
C ASP A 78 6.99 -3.96 12.14
N VAL A 79 7.77 -4.04 11.06
CA VAL A 79 8.01 -5.28 10.30
C VAL A 79 8.84 -6.32 11.08
N ALA A 80 9.51 -5.93 12.17
CA ALA A 80 10.23 -6.84 13.05
C ALA A 80 9.32 -7.51 14.08
N GLY A 81 8.05 -7.10 14.15
CA GLY A 81 7.05 -7.68 15.04
C GLY A 81 6.96 -6.97 16.40
N ALA A 82 7.41 -5.72 16.50
CA ALA A 82 7.20 -4.92 17.71
C ALA A 82 5.69 -4.85 18.07
N PRO A 83 5.32 -4.74 19.36
CA PRO A 83 3.92 -4.55 19.75
C PRO A 83 3.31 -3.31 19.07
N PHE A 84 2.04 -3.41 18.69
CA PHE A 84 1.31 -2.27 18.15
C PHE A 84 1.07 -1.22 19.23
N ASP A 85 1.41 0.04 18.93
CA ASP A 85 1.11 1.22 19.74
C ASP A 85 0.32 2.22 18.87
N PRO A 86 -0.94 2.53 19.21
CA PRO A 86 -1.74 3.50 18.44
C PRO A 86 -1.21 4.93 18.50
N GLY A 87 -0.31 5.25 19.44
CA GLY A 87 0.40 6.53 19.51
C GLY A 87 1.67 6.59 18.66
N ALA A 88 2.14 5.46 18.13
CA ALA A 88 3.33 5.40 17.30
C ALA A 88 3.06 5.94 15.88
N PRO A 89 4.06 6.57 15.23
CA PRO A 89 3.91 7.10 13.88
C PRO A 89 3.92 6.02 12.79
N THR A 90 4.14 4.75 13.16
CA THR A 90 4.27 3.62 12.24
C THR A 90 3.59 2.38 12.80
N PHE A 91 3.11 1.55 11.88
CA PHE A 91 2.67 0.19 12.13
C PHE A 91 2.96 -0.65 10.89
N ALA A 92 2.94 -1.97 11.04
CA ALA A 92 3.00 -2.91 9.94
C ALA A 92 1.73 -3.78 9.93
N VAL A 93 1.29 -4.12 8.72
CA VAL A 93 0.14 -4.99 8.49
C VAL A 93 0.63 -6.22 7.74
N ARG A 94 0.42 -7.40 8.33
CA ARG A 94 0.63 -8.67 7.64
C ARG A 94 -0.66 -9.07 6.97
N ALA A 95 -0.63 -9.23 5.66
CA ALA A 95 -1.78 -9.63 4.87
C ALA A 95 -1.44 -10.80 3.94
N VAL A 96 -2.40 -11.70 3.75
CA VAL A 96 -2.23 -12.91 2.94
C VAL A 96 -3.34 -12.98 1.90
N ARG A 97 -3.06 -13.52 0.72
CA ARG A 97 -4.13 -13.81 -0.25
C ARG A 97 -4.82 -15.12 0.13
N PRO A 98 -6.13 -15.15 0.33
CA PRO A 98 -6.85 -16.38 0.62
C PRO A 98 -6.59 -17.41 -0.50
N GLY A 99 -6.19 -18.62 -0.13
CA GLY A 99 -6.02 -19.75 -1.05
C GLY A 99 -4.66 -19.86 -1.77
N ARG A 100 -3.70 -18.96 -1.58
CA ARG A 100 -2.32 -19.15 -2.09
C ARG A 100 -1.39 -19.58 -0.95
N GLY A 101 -1.42 -20.88 -0.63
CA GLY A 101 -0.31 -21.51 0.10
C GLY A 101 0.99 -21.46 -0.71
N PRO A 102 2.15 -21.74 -0.08
CA PRO A 102 3.43 -21.74 -0.78
C PRO A 102 3.46 -22.86 -1.83
N GLY A 103 3.20 -22.52 -3.08
CA GLY A 103 3.31 -23.45 -4.21
C GLY A 103 2.10 -23.47 -5.13
N THR A 104 2.03 -22.51 -6.05
CA THR A 104 1.51 -22.76 -7.40
C THR A 104 2.34 -21.93 -8.37
N ARG A 105 3.12 -22.64 -9.20
CA ARG A 105 3.91 -22.09 -10.31
C ARG A 105 3.01 -21.47 -11.37
#